data_AF-A0A432EPK7-F1
#
_entry.id   AF-A0A432EPK7-F1
#
_cell.length_a   1.000
_cell.length_b   1.000
_cell.length_c   1.000
_cell.angle_alpha   90.00
_cell.angle_beta   90.00
_cell.angle_gamma   90.00
#
_symmetry.space_group_name_H-M   'P 1'
#
loop_
_entity.id
_entity.type
_entity.pdbx_description
1 polymer ?
#
loop_
_entity_poly.entity_id
_entity_poly.type
_entity_poly.pdbx_seq_one_letter_code
_entity_poly.pdbx_strand_id
1 'polypeptide(L)'
;MTKRYEQAVALIDQANSEDPNTVTADGREWPKELLYSHRMADMQQRYAPDADDAPKLAIRAQHIQRWKSDRKDYPMNRQGYLQWRTNLYKFHAE
;
A
#
# COMPACT_ATOMS: atom_id res chain seq x y z
N MET A 1 -2.82 15.03 14.00
CA MET A 1 -1.79 14.14 13.44
C MET A 1 -0.47 14.48 14.10
N THR A 2 0.33 13.48 14.48
CA THR A 2 1.66 13.74 15.04
C THR A 2 2.70 13.94 13.93
N LYS A 3 3.79 14.68 14.22
CA LYS A 3 4.91 14.85 13.27
C LYS A 3 5.49 13.53 12.79
N ARG A 4 5.54 12.51 13.65
CA ARG A 4 6.04 11.16 13.32
C ARG A 4 5.12 10.45 12.33
N TYR A 5 3.81 10.58 12.52
CA TYR A 5 2.84 10.01 11.59
C TYR A 5 2.97 10.62 10.19
N GLU A 6 3.02 11.95 10.09
CA GLU A 6 3.15 12.65 8.80
C GLU A 6 4.43 12.24 8.06
N GLN A 7 5.55 12.13 8.79
CA GLN A 7 6.81 11.65 8.25
C GLN A 7 6.69 10.20 7.73
N ALA A 8 6.07 9.31 8.50
CA ALA A 8 5.89 7.92 8.08
C ALA A 8 5.00 7.80 6.83
N VAL A 9 3.91 8.56 6.75
CA VAL A 9 3.04 8.62 5.56
C VAL A 9 3.82 9.13 4.34
N ALA A 10 4.60 10.19 4.48
CA ALA A 10 5.39 10.73 3.38
C ALA A 10 6.41 9.71 2.84
N LEU A 11 7.06 8.94 3.72
CA LEU A 11 7.99 7.87 3.33
C LEU A 11 7.27 6.71 2.63
N ILE A 12 6.09 6.32 3.09
CA ILE A 12 5.27 5.29 2.42
C ILE A 12 4.86 5.75 1.02
N ASP A 13 4.42 7.00 0.90
CA ASP A 13 3.99 7.56 -0.37
C ASP A 13 5.16 7.68 -1.35
N GLN A 14 6.33 8.11 -0.88
CA GLN A 14 7.54 8.12 -1.67
C GLN A 14 7.87 6.70 -2.17
N ALA A 15 7.87 5.70 -1.29
CA ALA A 15 8.17 4.33 -1.64
C ALA A 15 7.17 3.73 -2.66
N ASN A 16 5.88 4.11 -2.57
CA ASN A 16 4.86 3.69 -3.53
C ASN A 16 4.85 4.51 -4.82
N SER A 17 5.39 5.72 -4.80
CA SER A 17 5.54 6.55 -6.01
C SER A 17 6.55 5.96 -7.01
N GLU A 18 7.44 5.10 -6.53
CA GLU A 18 8.39 4.33 -7.34
C GLU A 18 7.75 3.16 -8.09
N ASP A 19 6.46 2.85 -7.86
CA ASP A 19 5.75 1.80 -8.59
C ASP A 19 5.71 2.11 -10.09
N PRO A 20 6.36 1.29 -10.96
CA PRO A 20 6.38 1.54 -12.39
C PRO A 20 5.04 1.23 -13.06
N ASN A 21 4.13 0.54 -12.36
CA ASN A 21 2.80 0.24 -12.89
C ASN A 21 1.91 1.46 -12.71
N THR A 22 1.45 2.06 -13.81
CA THR A 22 0.56 3.21 -13.77
C THR A 22 -0.89 2.84 -14.05
N VAL A 23 -1.81 3.63 -13.49
CA VAL A 23 -3.25 3.57 -13.75
C VAL A 23 -3.80 4.99 -13.91
N THR A 24 -4.79 5.17 -14.79
CA THR A 24 -5.46 6.47 -14.97
C THR A 24 -6.64 6.58 -14.02
N ALA A 25 -6.67 7.64 -13.22
CA ALA A 25 -7.79 8.00 -12.35
C ALA A 25 -7.93 9.53 -12.29
N ASP A 26 -9.17 10.02 -12.34
CA ASP A 26 -9.50 11.45 -12.27
C ASP A 26 -8.73 12.30 -13.31
N GLY A 27 -8.55 11.75 -14.51
CA GLY A 27 -7.85 12.43 -15.61
C GLY A 27 -6.32 12.51 -15.46
N ARG A 28 -5.74 11.82 -14.48
CA ARG A 28 -4.28 11.77 -14.22
C ARG A 28 -3.77 10.33 -14.18
N GLU A 29 -2.51 10.13 -14.58
CA GLU A 29 -1.79 8.88 -14.34
C GLU A 29 -1.20 8.83 -12.92
N TRP A 30 -1.35 7.68 -12.28
CA TRP A 30 -0.90 7.41 -10.92
C TRP A 30 -0.08 6.14 -10.86
N PRO A 31 1.01 6.09 -10.07
CA PRO A 31 1.58 4.84 -9.59
C PRO A 31 0.49 4.04 -8.87
N LYS A 32 0.32 2.77 -9.27
CA LYS A 32 -0.84 1.96 -8.92
C LYS A 32 -0.96 1.76 -7.41
N GLU A 33 0.13 1.38 -6.73
CA GLU A 33 0.09 1.18 -5.28
C GLU A 33 0.00 2.51 -4.50
N LEU A 34 0.46 3.64 -5.06
CA LEU A 34 0.26 4.96 -4.45
C LEU A 34 -1.23 5.33 -4.47
N LEU A 35 -1.91 5.18 -5.60
CA LEU A 35 -3.34 5.45 -5.69
C LEU A 35 -4.14 4.55 -4.75
N TYR A 36 -3.74 3.27 -4.62
CA TYR A 36 -4.37 2.36 -3.68
C TYR A 36 -4.26 2.87 -2.23
N SER A 37 -3.06 3.28 -1.81
CA SER A 37 -2.81 3.87 -0.48
C SER A 37 -3.72 5.08 -0.19
N HIS A 38 -3.89 5.98 -1.17
CA HIS A 38 -4.82 7.11 -1.06
C HIS A 38 -6.27 6.68 -0.90
N ARG A 39 -6.75 5.79 -1.76
CA ARG A 39 -8.14 5.31 -1.69
C ARG A 39 -8.45 4.65 -0.35
N MET A 40 -7.51 3.87 0.20
CA MET A 40 -7.72 3.21 1.48
C MET A 40 -7.73 4.18 2.66
N ALA A 41 -6.86 5.20 2.64
CA ALA A 41 -6.91 6.28 3.62
C ALA A 41 -8.25 7.06 3.53
N ASP A 42 -8.73 7.36 2.31
CA ASP A 42 -10.03 8.02 2.13
C ASP A 42 -11.19 7.17 2.67
N MET A 43 -11.16 5.85 2.46
CA MET A 43 -12.14 4.95 3.07
C MET A 43 -12.07 5.02 4.60
N GLN A 44 -10.87 4.91 5.17
CA GLN A 44 -10.66 4.96 6.62
C GLN A 44 -11.22 6.27 7.21
N GLN A 45 -10.95 7.40 6.58
CA GLN A 45 -11.43 8.70 7.04
C GLN A 45 -12.97 8.80 7.03
N ARG A 46 -13.65 8.14 6.07
CA ARG A 46 -15.11 8.12 6.01
C ARG A 46 -15.77 7.25 7.09
N TYR A 47 -15.14 6.13 7.46
CA TYR A 47 -15.73 5.18 8.42
C TYR A 47 -15.26 5.39 9.87
N ALA A 48 -14.05 5.91 10.07
CA ALA A 48 -13.44 6.07 11.38
C ALA A 48 -12.51 7.31 11.41
N PRO A 49 -13.07 8.54 11.25
CA PRO A 49 -12.26 9.77 11.20
C PRO A 49 -11.36 9.95 12.43
N ASP A 50 -11.83 9.49 13.58
CA ASP A 50 -11.18 9.63 14.88
C ASP A 50 -10.20 8.49 15.21
N ALA A 51 -9.88 7.61 14.26
CA ALA A 51 -8.91 6.54 14.52
C ALA A 51 -7.52 7.11 14.87
N ASP A 52 -6.80 6.40 15.72
CA ASP A 52 -5.44 6.76 16.10
C ASP A 52 -4.45 6.69 14.92
N ASP A 53 -3.25 7.23 15.12
CA ASP A 53 -2.19 7.26 14.11
C ASP A 53 -1.80 5.84 13.63
N ALA A 54 -1.83 4.83 14.51
CA ALA A 54 -1.44 3.45 14.18
C ALA A 54 -2.34 2.76 13.12
N PRO A 55 -3.68 2.69 13.27
CA PRO A 55 -4.55 2.13 12.24
C PRO A 55 -4.54 2.94 10.94
N LYS A 56 -4.40 4.28 11.03
CA LYS A 56 -4.22 5.14 9.85
C LYS A 56 -2.95 4.77 9.08
N LEU A 57 -1.84 4.56 9.79
CA LEU A 57 -0.58 4.15 9.20
C LEU A 57 -0.65 2.74 8.58
N ALA A 58 -1.27 1.78 9.28
CA ALA A 58 -1.45 0.42 8.78
C ALA A 58 -2.23 0.39 7.45
N ILE A 59 -3.25 1.23 7.33
CA ILE A 59 -4.06 1.35 6.11
C ILE A 59 -3.25 2.01 4.98
N ARG A 60 -2.50 3.08 5.27
CA ARG A 60 -1.59 3.71 4.30
C ARG A 60 -0.55 2.73 3.77
N ALA A 61 -0.02 1.86 4.63
CA ALA A 61 1.04 0.91 4.31
C ALA A 61 0.55 -0.41 3.71
N GLN A 62 -0.76 -0.63 3.54
CA GLN A 62 -1.32 -1.96 3.23
C GLN A 62 -0.67 -2.65 2.02
N HIS A 63 -0.31 -1.90 0.98
CA HIS A 63 0.38 -2.38 -0.22
C HIS A 63 1.77 -1.73 -0.43
N ILE A 64 2.43 -1.27 0.64
CA ILE A 64 3.74 -0.63 0.53
C ILE A 64 4.72 -1.48 -0.29
N GLN A 65 5.29 -0.93 -1.37
CA GLN A 65 6.23 -1.62 -2.26
C GLN A 65 5.81 -3.02 -2.74
N ARG A 66 4.50 -3.32 -2.74
CA ARG A 66 3.98 -4.63 -3.14
C ARG A 66 4.36 -5.00 -4.58
N TRP A 67 4.47 -4.00 -5.44
CA TRP A 67 4.87 -4.10 -6.84
C TRP A 67 6.28 -4.71 -7.04
N LYS A 68 7.14 -4.71 -6.01
CA LYS A 68 8.46 -5.37 -6.06
C LYS A 68 8.38 -6.90 -6.06
N SER A 69 7.23 -7.48 -5.71
CA SER A 69 6.99 -8.92 -5.79
C SER A 69 5.74 -9.19 -6.64
N ASP A 70 5.95 -9.53 -7.92
CA ASP A 70 4.84 -9.71 -8.85
C ASP A 70 4.06 -11.00 -8.54
N ARG A 71 2.73 -10.88 -8.52
CA ARG A 71 1.84 -12.03 -8.32
C ARG A 71 2.01 -13.06 -9.44
N LYS A 72 2.39 -12.66 -10.65
CA LYS A 72 2.55 -13.57 -11.79
C LYS A 72 3.70 -14.57 -11.63
N ASP A 73 4.65 -14.29 -10.74
CA ASP A 73 5.80 -15.16 -10.47
C ASP A 73 5.42 -16.39 -9.62
N TYR A 74 4.14 -16.49 -9.23
CA TYR A 74 3.60 -17.57 -8.41
C TYR A 74 2.46 -18.28 -9.15
N PRO A 75 2.22 -19.59 -8.92
CA PRO A 75 1.11 -20.31 -9.53
C PRO A 75 -0.24 -19.59 -9.35
N MET A 76 -1.04 -19.46 -10.42
CA MET A 76 -2.34 -18.78 -10.41
C MET A 76 -3.46 -19.64 -9.78
N ASN A 77 -3.17 -20.18 -8.59
CA ASN A 77 -4.09 -20.94 -7.76
C ASN A 77 -4.06 -20.42 -6.30
N ARG A 78 -4.88 -20.99 -5.44
CA ARG A 78 -4.97 -20.60 -4.02
C ARG A 78 -3.63 -20.77 -3.30
N GLN A 79 -2.92 -21.87 -3.53
CA GLN A 79 -1.64 -22.14 -2.87
C GLN A 79 -0.58 -21.11 -3.26
N GLY A 80 -0.45 -20.79 -4.55
CA GLY A 80 0.48 -19.77 -5.03
C GLY A 80 0.16 -18.36 -4.50
N TYR A 81 -1.13 -18.02 -4.34
CA TYR A 81 -1.52 -16.77 -3.68
C TYR A 81 -1.09 -16.71 -2.20
N LEU A 82 -1.27 -17.80 -1.45
CA LEU A 82 -0.86 -17.86 -0.05
C LEU A 82 0.67 -17.82 0.09
N GLN A 83 1.39 -18.49 -0.81
CA GLN A 83 2.85 -18.44 -0.86
C GLN A 83 3.35 -17.02 -1.14
N TRP A 84 2.80 -16.35 -2.17
CA TRP A 84 3.13 -14.96 -2.47
C TRP A 84 2.88 -14.02 -1.28
N ARG A 85 1.71 -14.14 -0.62
CA ARG A 85 1.43 -13.36 0.59
C ARG A 85 2.42 -13.61 1.72
N THR A 86 2.80 -14.86 1.93
CA THR A 86 3.77 -15.21 2.97
C THR A 86 5.14 -14.62 2.67
N ASN A 87 5.55 -14.62 1.40
CA ASN A 87 6.81 -14.02 0.97
C ASN A 87 6.77 -12.49 1.07
N LEU A 88 5.63 -11.84 0.79
CA LEU A 88 5.45 -10.41 1.04
C LEU A 88 5.67 -10.07 2.53
N TYR A 89 5.12 -10.85 3.46
CA TYR A 89 5.34 -10.60 4.89
C TYR A 89 6.82 -10.67 5.28
N LYS A 90 7.59 -11.59 4.69
CA LYS A 90 9.03 -11.68 4.90
C LYS A 90 9.76 -10.49 4.30
N PHE A 91 9.44 -10.15 3.05
CA PHE A 91 10.00 -8.98 2.36
C PHE A 91 9.81 -7.68 3.15
N HIS A 92 8.66 -7.50 3.82
CA HIS A 92 8.38 -6.31 4.63
C HIS A 92 8.98 -6.34 6.05
N ALA A 93 9.47 -7.49 6.50
CA ALA A 93 10.07 -7.65 7.83
C ALA A 93 11.61 -7.50 7.81
N GLU A 94 12.23 -7.54 6.63
CA GLU A 94 13.65 -7.29 6.38
C GLU A 94 13.95 -5.78 6.26
#